data_AF-A0A540W713-F1
#
_entry.id   AF-A0A540W713-F1
#
_cell.length_a   1.000
_cell.length_b   1.000
_cell.length_c   1.000
_cell.angle_alpha   90.00
_cell.angle_beta   90.00
_cell.angle_gamma   90.00
#
_symmetry.space_group_name_H-M   'P 1'
#
loop_
_entity.id
_entity.type
_entity.pdbx_description
1 polymer ?
#
loop_
_entity_poly.entity_id
_entity_poly.type
_entity_poly.pdbx_seq_one_letter_code
_entity_poly.pdbx_strand_id
1 'polypeptide(L)'
;MDFESVAKAVTAVATPIAALVGVASRRKRLRNEIRENLALAEELQKNTILNEHTPVAVWLYGRIALDVAKLTGQPLGVPKKPIPKGSVVAAAVISAGFGWWAYFINRGGFVWYSVFPGSVSVLMLISILGMTTNREIPDAGQGSDQQDPEGEEAGVAEEVSGLPAEEAA
;
A
#
# COMPACT_ATOMS: atom_id res chain seq x y z
N MET A 1 -28.51 -24.02 -34.76
CA MET A 1 -27.73 -23.92 -33.52
C MET A 1 -26.77 -22.76 -33.69
N ASP A 2 -27.02 -21.65 -32.99
CA ASP A 2 -26.24 -20.43 -33.15
C ASP A 2 -24.89 -20.58 -32.44
N PHE A 3 -23.84 -20.85 -33.21
CA PHE A 3 -22.46 -20.96 -32.73
C PHE A 3 -22.02 -19.77 -31.87
N GLU A 4 -22.61 -18.60 -32.10
CA GLU A 4 -22.33 -17.38 -31.34
C GLU A 4 -22.79 -17.45 -29.88
N SER A 5 -23.90 -18.14 -29.61
CA SER A 5 -24.43 -18.33 -28.25
C SER A 5 -23.59 -19.34 -27.45
N VAL A 6 -23.09 -20.38 -28.13
CA VAL A 6 -22.16 -21.36 -27.55
C VAL A 6 -20.81 -20.70 -27.21
N ALA A 7 -20.30 -19.82 -28.09
CA ALA A 7 -19.04 -19.11 -27.85
C ALA A 7 -19.11 -18.15 -26.65
N LYS A 8 -20.24 -17.44 -26.48
CA LYS A 8 -20.49 -16.54 -25.32
C LYS A 8 -20.60 -17.32 -24.01
N ALA A 9 -21.24 -18.49 -24.02
CA ALA A 9 -21.32 -19.36 -22.86
C ALA A 9 -19.94 -19.92 -22.45
N VAL A 10 -19.14 -20.36 -23.43
CA VAL A 10 -17.78 -20.88 -23.17
C VAL A 10 -16.86 -19.80 -22.62
N THR A 11 -16.88 -18.59 -23.17
CA THR A 11 -16.05 -17.48 -22.67
C THR A 11 -16.44 -17.07 -21.25
N ALA A 12 -17.73 -16.98 -20.94
CA ALA A 12 -18.21 -16.65 -19.60
C ALA A 12 -17.74 -17.65 -18.51
N VAL A 13 -17.54 -18.93 -18.87
CA VAL A 13 -17.05 -19.96 -17.94
C VAL A 13 -15.52 -20.08 -17.95
N ALA A 14 -14.89 -19.94 -19.12
CA ALA A 14 -13.44 -20.10 -19.27
C ALA A 14 -12.65 -18.93 -18.64
N THR A 15 -13.14 -17.69 -18.72
CA THR A 15 -12.46 -16.52 -18.17
C THR A 15 -12.27 -16.58 -16.64
N PRO A 16 -13.28 -16.89 -15.80
CA PRO A 16 -13.07 -17.01 -14.35
C PRO A 16 -12.16 -18.17 -13.97
N ILE A 17 -12.20 -19.30 -14.69
CA ILE A 17 -11.30 -20.44 -14.46
C ILE A 17 -9.85 -20.04 -14.80
N ALA A 18 -9.63 -19.38 -15.93
CA ALA A 18 -8.31 -18.89 -16.32
C ALA A 18 -7.77 -17.84 -15.32
N ALA A 19 -8.64 -16.97 -14.80
CA ALA A 19 -8.28 -16.02 -13.76
C ALA A 19 -7.87 -16.73 -12.45
N LEU A 20 -8.62 -17.76 -12.02
CA LEU A 20 -8.29 -18.57 -10.85
C LEU A 20 -6.96 -19.30 -10.99
N VAL A 21 -6.70 -19.92 -12.14
CA VAL A 21 -5.41 -20.60 -12.43
C VAL A 21 -4.26 -19.59 -12.42
N GLY A 22 -4.46 -18.40 -13.01
CA GLY A 22 -3.49 -17.32 -13.00
C GLY A 22 -3.16 -16.81 -11.60
N VAL A 23 -4.17 -16.68 -10.73
CA VAL A 23 -3.99 -16.25 -9.33
C VAL A 23 -3.30 -17.33 -8.50
N ALA A 24 -3.64 -18.61 -8.70
CA ALA A 24 -3.01 -19.73 -8.01
C ALA A 24 -1.51 -19.87 -8.35
N SER A 25 -1.15 -19.68 -9.63
CA SER A 25 0.24 -19.69 -10.09
C SER A 25 1.06 -18.57 -9.44
N ARG A 26 0.53 -17.34 -9.38
CA ARG A 26 1.19 -16.21 -8.71
C ARG A 26 1.40 -16.47 -7.21
N ARG A 27 0.41 -17.03 -6.51
CA ARG A 27 0.55 -17.40 -5.09
C ARG A 27 1.65 -18.43 -4.89
N LYS A 28 1.75 -19.44 -5.74
CA LYS A 28 2.81 -20.46 -5.64
C LYS A 28 4.20 -19.84 -5.82
N ARG A 29 4.36 -18.94 -6.79
CA ARG A 29 5.62 -18.21 -7.01
C ARG A 29 5.99 -17.34 -5.81
N LEU A 30 5.06 -16.57 -5.27
CA LEU A 30 5.30 -15.75 -4.07
C LEU A 30 5.72 -16.58 -2.86
N ARG A 31 5.11 -17.75 -2.64
CA ARG A 31 5.52 -18.67 -1.56
C ARG A 31 6.96 -19.13 -1.72
N ASN A 32 7.39 -19.38 -2.96
CA ASN A 32 8.76 -19.81 -3.23
C ASN A 32 9.75 -18.66 -2.97
N GLU A 33 9.46 -17.47 -3.48
CA GLU A 33 10.29 -16.27 -3.26
C GLU A 33 10.40 -15.93 -1.75
N ILE A 34 9.32 -16.07 -0.97
CA ILE A 34 9.35 -15.86 0.49
C ILE A 34 10.26 -16.89 1.18
N ARG A 35 10.20 -18.17 0.79
CA ARG A 35 11.06 -19.22 1.36
C ARG A 35 12.53 -18.97 1.06
N GLU A 36 12.84 -18.61 -0.18
CA GLU A 36 14.20 -18.27 -0.61
C GLU A 36 14.72 -17.05 0.17
N ASN A 37 13.91 -16.00 0.32
CA ASN A 37 14.29 -14.81 1.10
C ASN A 37 14.47 -15.10 2.59
N LEU A 38 13.66 -15.99 3.18
CA LEU A 38 13.81 -16.41 4.58
C LEU A 38 15.09 -17.21 4.79
N ALA A 39 15.44 -18.12 3.86
CA ALA A 39 16.70 -18.85 3.90
C ALA A 39 17.91 -17.89 3.82
N LEU A 40 17.86 -16.90 2.92
CA LEU A 40 18.89 -15.85 2.82
C LEU A 40 18.97 -15.00 4.10
N ALA A 41 17.84 -14.69 4.73
CA ALA A 41 17.83 -13.95 6.00
C ALA A 41 18.50 -14.74 7.13
N GLU A 42 18.27 -16.06 7.19
CA GLU A 42 18.91 -16.95 8.16
C GLU A 42 20.44 -17.05 7.93
N GLU A 43 20.87 -17.13 6.67
CA GLU A 43 22.30 -17.11 6.31
C GLU A 43 22.97 -15.78 6.65
N LEU A 44 22.29 -14.65 6.42
CA LEU A 44 22.77 -13.33 6.81
C LEU A 44 22.88 -13.17 8.33
N GLN A 45 21.93 -13.75 9.09
CA GLN A 45 21.95 -13.70 10.55
C GLN A 45 23.15 -14.46 11.14
N LYS A 46 23.59 -15.55 10.49
CA LYS A 46 24.79 -16.32 10.89
C LYS A 46 26.08 -15.52 10.70
N ASN A 47 26.07 -14.52 9.82
CA ASN A 47 27.23 -13.68 9.53
C ASN A 47 27.17 -12.37 10.34
N THR A 48 27.76 -12.36 11.54
CA THR A 48 27.76 -11.21 12.46
C THR A 48 28.26 -9.92 11.80
N ILE A 49 29.30 -10.01 10.96
CA ILE A 49 29.89 -8.85 10.26
C ILE A 49 28.89 -8.19 9.32
N LEU A 50 28.13 -8.98 8.55
CA LEU A 50 27.12 -8.46 7.62
C LEU A 50 25.91 -7.93 8.38
N ASN A 51 25.51 -8.59 9.46
CA ASN A 51 24.35 -8.19 10.25
C ASN A 51 24.57 -6.85 10.99
N GLU A 52 25.75 -6.66 11.59
CA GLU A 52 26.02 -5.46 12.40
C GLU A 52 26.33 -4.22 11.55
N HIS A 53 26.92 -4.40 10.36
CA HIS A 53 27.44 -3.26 9.58
C HIS A 53 26.68 -2.97 8.29
N THR A 54 25.71 -3.81 7.89
CA THR A 54 24.99 -3.59 6.63
C THR A 54 23.48 -3.42 6.83
N PRO A 55 22.85 -2.43 6.19
CA PRO A 55 21.40 -2.25 6.22
C PRO A 55 20.65 -3.32 5.41
N VAL A 56 21.37 -4.30 4.83
CA VAL A 56 20.83 -5.33 3.94
C VAL A 56 19.86 -6.22 4.69
N ALA A 57 20.17 -6.57 5.95
CA ALA A 57 19.29 -7.39 6.78
C ALA A 57 17.94 -6.69 7.00
N VAL A 58 17.94 -5.42 7.43
CA VAL A 58 16.73 -4.63 7.67
C VAL A 58 15.89 -4.52 6.39
N TRP A 59 16.54 -4.25 5.25
CA TRP A 59 15.85 -4.18 3.97
C TRP A 59 15.22 -5.52 3.56
N LEU A 60 15.94 -6.63 3.75
CA LEU A 60 15.44 -7.97 3.42
C LEU A 60 14.24 -8.34 4.29
N TYR A 61 14.29 -8.08 5.61
CA TYR A 61 13.14 -8.28 6.51
C TYR A 61 11.94 -7.44 6.10
N GLY A 62 12.15 -6.17 5.72
CA GLY A 62 11.09 -5.30 5.20
C GLY A 62 10.44 -5.86 3.93
N ARG A 63 11.24 -6.43 3.01
CA ARG A 63 10.74 -7.08 1.80
C ARG A 63 9.93 -8.34 2.11
N ILE A 64 10.43 -9.21 3.00
CA ILE A 64 9.72 -10.42 3.43
C ILE A 64 8.38 -10.05 4.06
N ALA A 65 8.34 -9.06 4.95
CA ALA A 65 7.10 -8.59 5.57
C ALA A 65 6.08 -8.10 4.53
N LEU A 66 6.52 -7.35 3.52
CA LEU A 66 5.66 -6.90 2.41
C LEU A 66 5.12 -8.06 1.59
N ASP A 67 5.93 -9.07 1.29
CA ASP A 67 5.50 -10.21 0.47
C ASP A 67 4.58 -11.16 1.26
N VAL A 68 4.81 -11.34 2.56
CA VAL A 68 3.89 -12.05 3.46
C VAL A 68 2.54 -11.34 3.51
N ALA A 69 2.51 -10.02 3.67
CA ALA A 69 1.25 -9.28 3.70
C ALA A 69 0.47 -9.33 2.37
N LYS A 70 1.18 -9.28 1.23
CA LYS A 70 0.55 -9.55 -0.09
C LYS A 70 -0.06 -10.95 -0.16
N LEU A 71 0.61 -11.93 0.45
CA LEU A 71 0.17 -13.32 0.43
C LEU A 71 -1.03 -13.57 1.33
N THR A 72 -1.07 -12.94 2.51
CA THR A 72 -2.21 -13.00 3.44
C THR A 72 -3.39 -12.14 2.97
N GLY A 73 -3.18 -11.27 1.97
CA GLY A 73 -4.18 -10.31 1.52
C GLY A 73 -4.43 -9.22 2.56
N GLN A 74 -3.55 -9.09 3.56
CA GLN A 74 -3.68 -8.08 4.60
C GLN A 74 -3.41 -6.71 3.98
N PRO A 75 -4.33 -5.73 4.14
CA PRO A 75 -4.13 -4.39 3.61
C PRO A 75 -2.90 -3.77 4.28
N LEU A 76 -1.85 -3.52 3.49
CA LEU A 76 -0.59 -2.91 3.93
C LEU A 76 -0.70 -1.40 4.21
N GLY A 77 -1.89 -0.93 4.58
CA GLY A 77 -2.26 0.47 4.72
C GLY A 77 -3.34 0.92 3.72
N VAL A 78 -3.90 2.09 3.99
CA VAL A 78 -4.87 2.78 3.12
C VAL A 78 -4.19 3.10 1.78
N PRO A 79 -4.90 2.99 0.64
CA PRO A 79 -4.35 3.45 -0.63
C PRO A 79 -3.82 4.89 -0.51
N LYS A 80 -2.51 5.04 -0.77
CA LYS A 80 -1.79 6.31 -0.66
C LYS A 80 -2.57 7.40 -1.40
N LYS A 81 -2.87 8.51 -0.73
CA LYS A 81 -3.45 9.70 -1.38
C LYS A 81 -2.61 10.04 -2.61
N PRO A 82 -3.24 10.39 -3.75
CA PRO A 82 -2.50 10.72 -4.96
C PRO A 82 -1.50 11.82 -4.65
N ILE A 83 -0.22 11.52 -4.86
CA ILE A 83 0.85 12.49 -4.60
C ILE A 83 0.56 13.71 -5.47
N PRO A 84 0.51 14.94 -4.91
CA PRO A 84 0.31 16.14 -5.68
C PRO A 84 1.50 16.32 -6.64
N LYS A 85 1.35 15.85 -7.88
CA LYS A 85 2.42 15.86 -8.90
C LYS A 85 3.01 17.25 -9.09
N GLY A 86 2.18 18.29 -8.94
CA GLY A 86 2.59 19.69 -9.00
C GLY A 86 3.64 20.07 -7.95
N SER A 87 3.49 19.61 -6.70
CA SER A 87 4.47 19.94 -5.64
C SER A 87 5.80 19.23 -5.88
N VAL A 88 5.77 17.98 -6.36
CA VAL A 88 6.99 17.23 -6.69
C VAL A 88 7.76 17.90 -7.84
N VAL A 89 7.06 18.30 -8.90
CA VAL A 89 7.69 18.99 -10.03
C VAL A 89 8.24 20.35 -9.59
N ALA A 90 7.48 21.13 -8.81
CA ALA A 90 7.95 22.42 -8.30
C ALA A 90 9.20 22.26 -7.43
N ALA A 91 9.20 21.30 -6.48
CA ALA A 91 10.36 21.02 -5.63
C ALA A 91 11.58 20.57 -6.46
N ALA A 92 11.38 19.75 -7.50
CA ALA A 92 12.46 19.30 -8.38
C ALA A 92 13.09 20.47 -9.16
N VAL A 93 12.26 21.37 -9.71
CA VAL A 93 12.74 22.56 -10.44
C VAL A 93 13.50 23.50 -9.50
N ILE A 94 12.97 23.74 -8.30
CA ILE A 94 13.63 24.58 -7.28
C ILE A 94 14.99 23.97 -6.89
N SER A 95 15.03 22.67 -6.60
CA SER A 95 16.27 21.96 -6.27
C SER A 95 17.31 22.06 -7.40
N ALA A 96 16.90 21.84 -8.65
CA ALA A 96 17.79 21.97 -9.81
C ALA A 96 18.32 23.41 -9.96
N GLY A 97 17.46 24.41 -9.76
CA GLY A 97 17.85 25.82 -9.80
C GLY A 97 18.88 26.17 -8.73
N PHE A 98 18.67 25.76 -7.48
CA PHE A 98 19.63 25.97 -6.40
C PHE A 98 20.93 25.17 -6.59
N GLY A 99 20.85 23.95 -7.10
CA GLY A 99 22.04 23.15 -7.45
C GLY A 99 22.87 23.81 -8.56
N TRP A 100 22.21 24.31 -9.59
CA TRP A 100 22.86 25.06 -10.67
C TRP A 100 23.51 26.36 -10.18
N TRP A 101 22.81 27.09 -9.29
CA TRP A 101 23.35 28.30 -8.70
C TRP A 101 24.57 28.03 -7.82
N ALA A 102 24.49 27.00 -6.97
CA ALA A 102 25.62 26.55 -6.15
C ALA A 102 26.83 26.18 -7.02
N TYR A 103 26.60 25.51 -8.16
CA TYR A 103 27.65 25.17 -9.12
C TYR A 103 28.37 26.41 -9.68
N PHE A 104 27.63 27.45 -10.05
CA PHE A 104 28.22 28.70 -10.54
C PHE A 104 29.04 29.43 -9.47
N ILE A 105 28.55 29.48 -8.23
CA ILE A 105 29.27 30.10 -7.10
C ILE A 105 30.59 29.34 -6.83
N ASN A 106 30.55 28.01 -6.87
CA ASN A 106 31.73 27.19 -6.67
C ASN A 106 32.77 27.42 -7.78
N ARG A 107 32.33 27.53 -9.04
CA ARG A 107 33.21 27.85 -10.17
C ARG A 107 33.86 29.24 -10.05
N GLY A 108 33.20 30.18 -9.36
CA GLY A 108 33.74 31.51 -9.06
C GLY A 108 34.77 31.55 -7.93
N GLY A 109 35.11 30.42 -7.29
CA GLY A 109 36.05 30.36 -6.17
C GLY A 109 35.44 30.71 -4.81
N PHE A 110 34.14 30.97 -4.75
CA PHE A 110 33.42 31.37 -3.55
C PHE A 110 32.78 30.17 -2.83
N VAL A 111 33.60 29.15 -2.52
CA VAL A 111 33.12 27.86 -1.98
C VAL A 111 32.21 28.04 -0.76
N TRP A 112 32.54 28.98 0.14
CA TRP A 112 31.77 29.18 1.38
C TRP A 112 30.36 29.72 1.17
N TYR A 113 30.14 30.50 0.11
CA TYR A 113 28.83 31.00 -0.26
C TYR A 113 27.97 29.94 -0.97
N SER A 114 28.58 28.86 -1.50
CA SER A 114 27.86 27.77 -2.16
C SER A 114 27.17 26.80 -1.18
N VAL A 115 27.58 26.81 0.10
CA VAL A 115 27.02 25.93 1.14
C VAL A 115 25.54 26.22 1.36
N PHE A 116 25.14 27.49 1.37
CA PHE A 116 23.74 27.86 1.56
C PHE A 116 22.82 27.31 0.46
N PRO A 117 22.99 27.66 -0.84
CA PRO A 117 22.14 27.11 -1.91
C PRO A 117 22.28 25.59 -2.05
N GLY A 118 23.47 25.02 -1.78
CA GLY A 118 23.67 23.57 -1.78
C GLY A 118 22.83 22.86 -0.72
N SER A 119 22.82 23.35 0.52
CA SER A 119 22.04 22.76 1.61
C SER A 119 20.53 22.79 1.33
N VAL A 120 20.02 23.91 0.80
CA VAL A 120 18.60 24.04 0.41
C VAL A 120 18.22 23.03 -0.66
N SER A 121 19.07 22.84 -1.68
CA SER A 121 18.85 21.83 -2.72
C SER A 121 18.80 20.40 -2.14
N VAL A 122 19.73 20.06 -1.25
CA VAL A 122 19.76 18.74 -0.60
C VAL A 122 18.52 18.50 0.26
N LEU A 123 18.09 19.50 1.03
CA LEU A 123 16.86 19.40 1.83
C LEU A 123 15.62 19.20 0.97
N MET A 124 15.54 19.88 -0.19
CA MET A 124 14.46 19.67 -1.15
C MET A 124 14.47 18.26 -1.74
N LEU A 125 15.65 17.71 -2.07
CA LEU A 125 15.76 16.32 -2.52
C LEU A 125 15.31 15.32 -1.45
N ILE A 126 15.72 15.52 -0.20
CA ILE A 126 15.29 14.69 0.93
C ILE A 126 13.76 14.78 1.12
N SER A 127 13.19 15.97 0.97
CA SER A 127 11.74 16.17 1.04
C SER A 127 11.00 15.42 -0.07
N ILE A 128 11.48 15.50 -1.32
CA ILE A 128 10.95 14.72 -2.44
C ILE A 128 11.04 13.22 -2.14
N LEU A 129 12.19 12.77 -1.62
CA LEU A 129 12.38 11.38 -1.24
C LEU A 129 11.33 10.96 -0.21
N GLY A 130 11.14 11.73 0.86
CA GLY A 130 10.13 11.48 1.89
C GLY A 130 8.70 11.43 1.34
N MET A 131 8.32 12.35 0.46
CA MET A 131 7.00 12.32 -0.19
C MET A 131 6.77 11.05 -1.03
N THR A 132 7.83 10.54 -1.67
CA THR A 132 7.73 9.33 -2.50
C THR A 132 7.77 8.04 -1.67
N THR A 133 8.58 7.98 -0.62
CA THR A 133 8.82 6.76 0.16
C THR A 133 7.85 6.57 1.33
N ASN A 134 7.32 7.65 1.92
CA ASN A 134 6.46 7.51 3.09
C ASN A 134 5.10 6.92 2.68
N ARG A 135 4.71 5.84 3.35
CA ARG A 135 3.35 5.29 3.31
C ARG A 135 2.63 5.83 4.54
N GLU A 136 1.39 6.28 4.37
CA GLU A 136 0.55 6.62 5.51
C GLU A 136 0.34 5.34 6.32
N ILE A 137 0.83 5.34 7.57
CA ILE A 137 0.50 4.29 8.54
C ILE A 137 -0.96 4.57 8.93
N PRO A 138 -1.88 3.60 8.81
CA PRO A 138 -3.26 3.81 9.22
C PRO A 138 -3.28 4.29 10.68
N ASP A 139 -3.99 5.39 10.94
CA ASP A 139 -4.15 5.89 12.30
C ASP A 139 -4.74 4.77 13.15
N ALA A 140 -4.06 4.42 14.25
CA ALA A 140 -4.43 3.32 15.14
C ALA A 140 -5.81 3.48 15.82
N GLY A 141 -6.57 4.51 15.47
CA GLY A 141 -7.92 4.81 15.96
C GLY A 141 -9.04 4.67 14.93
N GLN A 142 -8.78 4.23 13.69
CA GLN A 142 -9.81 4.09 12.64
C GLN A 142 -10.17 2.64 12.30
N GLY A 143 -9.88 1.71 13.22
CA GLY A 143 -9.98 0.26 13.00
C GLY A 143 -11.24 -0.44 13.53
N SER A 144 -12.24 0.27 14.07
CA SER A 144 -13.43 -0.39 14.65
C SER A 144 -14.79 0.20 14.27
N ASP A 145 -14.85 1.34 13.61
CA ASP A 145 -16.14 2.04 13.41
C ASP A 145 -16.78 1.76 12.04
N GLN A 146 -16.25 0.79 11.29
CA GLN A 146 -16.90 0.33 10.07
C GLN A 146 -18.00 -0.69 10.41
N GLN A 147 -19.11 -0.13 10.90
CA GLN A 147 -20.49 -0.44 10.52
C GLN A 147 -20.72 -1.88 10.06
N ASP A 148 -21.17 -2.73 10.98
CA ASP A 148 -22.19 -3.72 10.66
C ASP A 148 -23.52 -2.97 10.46
N PRO A 149 -24.14 -2.95 9.27
CA PRO A 149 -25.53 -2.59 9.11
C PRO A 149 -26.39 -3.80 9.51
N GLU A 150 -26.29 -4.24 10.76
CA GLU A 150 -27.24 -5.17 11.37
C GLU A 150 -28.02 -4.40 12.44
N GLY A 151 -29.30 -4.12 12.16
CA GLY A 151 -30.18 -3.48 13.13
C GLY A 151 -31.21 -2.52 12.55
N GLU A 152 -31.62 -2.65 11.29
CA GLU A 152 -32.99 -2.25 10.94
C GLU A 152 -33.90 -3.30 11.58
N GLU A 153 -34.21 -3.04 12.85
CA GLU A 153 -35.14 -3.84 13.64
C GLU A 153 -36.43 -4.01 12.84
N ALA A 154 -36.69 -5.27 12.53
CA ALA A 154 -38.00 -5.75 12.19
C ALA A 154 -39.02 -5.09 13.11
N GLY A 155 -39.99 -4.40 12.50
CA GLY A 155 -41.24 -4.02 13.15
C GLY A 155 -41.90 -5.29 13.69
N VAL A 156 -41.57 -5.64 14.92
CA VAL A 156 -42.29 -6.62 15.71
C VAL A 156 -43.54 -5.93 16.20
N ALA A 157 -44.64 -6.45 15.70
CA ALA A 157 -46.00 -6.23 16.13
C ALA A 157 -46.12 -6.20 17.65
N GLU A 158 -46.40 -5.03 18.21
CA GLU A 158 -46.95 -4.91 19.55
C GLU A 158 -47.97 -3.76 19.58
N GLU A 159 -49.21 -4.06 19.17
CA GLU A 159 -50.38 -3.54 19.87
C GLU A 159 -51.59 -4.45 19.61
N VAL A 160 -51.61 -5.60 20.28
CA VAL A 160 -52.84 -6.36 20.53
C VAL A 160 -53.61 -5.60 21.61
N SER A 161 -54.32 -4.56 21.18
CA SER A 161 -55.36 -3.87 21.94
C SER A 161 -56.66 -4.64 21.74
N GLY A 162 -57.21 -5.12 22.85
CA GLY A 162 -58.22 -6.17 22.89
C GLY A 162 -59.63 -5.80 22.44
N LEU A 163 -60.48 -6.82 22.44
CA LEU A 163 -61.89 -6.80 22.89
C LEU A 163 -62.55 -8.14 22.52
N PRO A 164 -62.87 -9.02 23.48
CA PRO A 164 -64.00 -9.93 23.33
C PRO A 164 -65.26 -9.17 23.79
N ALA A 165 -66.07 -8.75 22.82
CA ALA A 165 -67.47 -8.45 23.04
C ALA A 165 -68.26 -9.66 22.56
N GLU A 166 -68.78 -10.48 23.48
CA GLU A 166 -70.11 -11.08 23.39
C GLU A 166 -70.38 -11.95 24.62
N GLU A 167 -70.91 -11.28 25.65
CA GLU A 167 -71.82 -11.88 26.60
C GLU A 167 -73.09 -11.00 26.56
N ALA A 168 -74.12 -11.43 25.81
CA ALA A 168 -75.51 -11.06 26.06
C ALA A 168 -76.48 -11.86 25.16
N ALA A 169 -77.23 -12.74 25.84
CA ALA A 169 -78.57 -13.26 25.50
C ALA A 169 -78.72 -14.39 24.45
#